data_AF-A0A9E3EJ00-F1
#
_entry.id   AF-A0A9E3EJ00-F1
#
_cell.length_a   1.000
_cell.length_b   1.000
_cell.length_c   1.000
_cell.angle_alpha   90.00
_cell.angle_beta   90.00
_cell.angle_gamma   90.00
#
_symmetry.space_group_name_H-M   'P 1'
#
loop_
_entity.id
_entity.type
_entity.pdbx_description
1 polymer ?
#
loop_
_entity_poly.entity_id
_entity_poly.type
_entity_poly.pdbx_seq_one_letter_code
_entity_poly.pdbx_strand_id
1 'polypeptide(L)'
;MSVIVSRALPDARDGLKPVHRRIFFSMNENGHSPDRPHVKSARIVGDVMGKYHPHGDSAIYDALVRMAQDFSMRLMLVDGQGNFGSVDGDPPAAMRYTEV
;
A
#
# COMPACT_ATOMS: atom_id res chain seq x y z
N MET A 1 10.96 -21.29 6.87
CA MET A 1 10.28 -20.60 8.00
C MET A 1 9.97 -19.11 7.72
N SER A 2 10.68 -18.42 6.81
CA SER A 2 10.49 -16.99 6.49
C SER A 2 9.09 -16.61 5.97
N VAL A 3 8.46 -17.43 5.12
CA VAL A 3 7.16 -17.08 4.50
C VAL A 3 6.03 -17.03 5.53
N ILE A 4 5.97 -17.99 6.47
CA ILE A 4 4.89 -18.06 7.46
C ILE A 4 4.96 -16.88 8.42
N VAL A 5 6.16 -16.60 8.95
CA VAL A 5 6.36 -15.62 10.03
C VAL A 5 6.46 -14.18 9.51
N SER A 6 7.08 -13.97 8.34
CA SER A 6 7.47 -12.62 7.89
C SER A 6 6.88 -12.23 6.54
N ARG A 7 5.84 -12.92 6.06
CA ARG A 7 5.20 -12.58 4.77
C ARG A 7 3.72 -12.87 4.71
N ALA A 8 3.33 -14.14 4.88
CA ALA A 8 2.02 -14.63 4.46
C ALA A 8 0.92 -14.36 5.48
N LEU A 9 1.21 -14.49 6.78
CA LEU A 9 0.23 -14.35 7.85
C LEU A 9 0.28 -12.94 8.46
N PRO A 10 -0.89 -12.37 8.82
CA PRO A 10 -0.95 -11.12 9.59
C PRO A 10 -0.56 -11.35 11.05
N ASP A 11 -0.15 -10.28 11.72
CA ASP A 11 0.04 -10.28 13.17
C ASP A 11 -1.33 -10.15 13.88
N ALA A 12 -1.54 -10.88 14.96
CA ALA A 12 -2.82 -10.87 15.68
C ALA A 12 -3.12 -9.54 16.38
N ARG A 13 -2.12 -8.69 16.62
CA ARG A 13 -2.28 -7.43 17.36
C ARG A 13 -2.83 -6.29 16.52
N ASP A 14 -2.44 -6.25 15.24
CA ASP A 14 -2.80 -5.17 14.32
C ASP A 14 -3.48 -5.67 13.03
N GLY A 15 -3.50 -6.98 12.79
CA GLY A 15 -4.06 -7.56 11.57
C GLY A 15 -3.22 -7.32 10.32
N LEU A 16 -2.00 -6.77 10.43
CA LEU A 16 -1.19 -6.35 9.30
C LEU A 16 -0.10 -7.36 8.95
N LYS A 17 0.07 -7.59 7.65
CA LYS A 17 1.26 -8.25 7.09
C LYS A 17 2.44 -7.26 7.07
N PRO A 18 3.69 -7.73 6.99
CA PRO A 18 4.85 -6.85 6.98
C PRO A 18 4.87 -5.80 5.87
N VAL A 19 4.32 -6.08 4.68
CA VAL A 19 4.21 -5.09 3.59
C VAL A 19 3.30 -3.92 3.97
N HIS A 20 2.11 -4.18 4.53
CA HIS A 20 1.17 -3.13 4.96
C HIS A 20 1.80 -2.25 6.05
N ARG A 21 2.43 -2.87 7.06
CA ARG A 21 3.07 -2.15 8.17
C ARG A 21 4.18 -1.22 7.68
N ARG A 22 4.99 -1.66 6.71
CA ARG A 22 6.06 -0.85 6.12
C ARG A 22 5.54 0.31 5.28
N ILE A 23 4.43 0.12 4.56
CA ILE A 23 3.75 1.20 3.82
C ILE A 23 3.30 2.29 4.80
N PHE A 24 2.53 1.93 5.83
CA PHE A 24 2.05 2.93 6.81
C PHE A 24 3.19 3.57 7.59
N PHE A 25 4.22 2.81 7.96
CA PHE A 25 5.40 3.38 8.63
C PHE A 25 6.10 4.43 7.76
N SER A 26 6.35 4.12 6.47
CA SER A 26 6.96 5.09 5.56
C SER A 26 6.08 6.30 5.29
N MET A 27 4.75 6.13 5.18
CA MET A 27 3.81 7.23 5.03
C MET A 27 3.83 8.16 6.24
N ASN A 28 3.85 7.60 7.45
CA ASN A 28 3.94 8.37 8.69
C ASN A 28 5.28 9.12 8.80
N GLU A 29 6.42 8.46 8.53
CA GLU A 29 7.75 9.09 8.57
C GLU A 29 7.89 10.25 7.56
N ASN A 30 7.20 10.16 6.43
CA ASN A 30 7.19 11.20 5.40
C ASN A 30 6.08 12.26 5.58
N GLY A 31 5.25 12.14 6.64
CA GLY A 31 4.16 13.08 6.91
C GLY A 31 3.03 13.05 5.88
N HIS A 32 2.73 11.88 5.30
CA HIS A 32 1.58 11.65 4.44
C HIS A 32 0.35 11.37 5.29
N SER A 33 -0.18 12.43 5.92
CA SER A 33 -1.38 12.40 6.73
C SER A 33 -2.62 12.88 5.94
N PRO A 34 -3.84 12.52 6.35
CA PRO A 34 -5.08 12.85 5.60
C PRO A 34 -5.36 14.34 5.41
N ASP A 35 -4.74 15.22 6.21
CA ASP A 35 -4.84 16.67 6.09
C ASP A 35 -3.90 17.27 5.02
N ARG A 36 -3.08 16.43 4.37
CA ARG A 36 -2.11 16.85 3.35
C ARG A 36 -2.56 16.48 1.94
N PRO A 37 -2.09 17.20 0.91
CA PRO A 37 -2.34 16.80 -0.47
C PRO A 37 -1.82 15.39 -0.75
N HIS A 38 -2.52 14.65 -1.60
CA HIS A 38 -2.05 13.34 -2.06
C HIS A 38 -0.68 13.46 -2.74
N VAL A 39 0.08 12.37 -2.65
CA VAL A 39 1.39 12.23 -3.27
C VAL A 39 1.39 11.08 -4.26
N LYS A 40 2.27 11.15 -5.26
CA LYS A 40 2.40 10.08 -6.26
C LYS A 40 2.68 8.73 -5.59
N SER A 41 1.91 7.71 -5.94
CA SER A 41 2.11 6.34 -5.42
C SER A 41 3.53 5.83 -5.67
N ALA A 42 4.12 6.19 -6.82
CA ALA A 42 5.52 5.88 -7.14
C ALA A 42 6.52 6.36 -6.07
N ARG A 43 6.27 7.51 -5.44
CA ARG A 43 7.12 8.04 -4.38
C ARG A 43 7.05 7.17 -3.13
N ILE A 44 5.85 6.81 -2.69
CA ILE A 44 5.65 5.96 -1.52
C ILE A 44 6.24 4.57 -1.77
N VAL A 45 5.98 3.98 -2.94
CA VAL A 45 6.53 2.67 -3.31
C VAL A 45 8.06 2.70 -3.30
N GLY A 46 8.68 3.74 -3.89
CA GLY A 46 10.13 3.91 -3.91
C GLY A 46 10.74 4.04 -2.51
N ASP A 47 10.14 4.86 -1.64
CA ASP A 47 10.62 5.04 -0.27
C ASP A 47 10.50 3.75 0.57
N VAL A 48 9.36 3.07 0.48
CA VAL A 48 9.14 1.78 1.16
C VAL A 48 10.14 0.74 0.67
N MET A 49 10.35 0.65 -0.64
CA MET A 49 11.28 -0.30 -1.24
C MET A 49 12.73 -0.02 -0.81
N GLY A 50 13.16 1.24 -0.89
CA GLY A 50 14.54 1.64 -0.60
C GLY A 50 14.91 1.55 0.87
N LYS A 51 13.96 1.78 1.79
CA LYS A 51 14.25 1.87 3.23
C LYS A 51 13.82 0.64 4.03
N TYR A 52 12.69 0.02 3.69
CA TYR A 52 12.01 -0.92 4.60
C TYR A 52 11.63 -2.27 3.97
N HIS A 53 11.48 -2.35 2.65
CA HIS A 53 10.96 -3.52 1.96
C HIS A 53 11.80 -3.88 0.72
N PRO A 54 12.92 -4.60 0.87
CA PRO A 54 13.87 -4.90 -0.21
C PRO A 54 13.37 -6.04 -1.14
N HIS A 55 12.15 -5.88 -1.67
CA HIS A 55 11.49 -6.78 -2.62
C HIS A 55 10.84 -5.94 -3.72
N GLY A 56 10.30 -6.61 -4.74
CA GLY A 56 9.74 -5.95 -5.92
C GLY A 56 8.70 -4.88 -5.60
N ASP A 57 8.76 -3.80 -6.35
CA ASP A 57 7.85 -2.66 -6.32
C ASP A 57 6.39 -3.07 -6.56
N SER A 58 6.17 -4.04 -7.45
CA SER A 58 4.83 -4.57 -7.76
C SER A 58 4.09 -5.05 -6.51
N ALA A 59 4.75 -5.83 -5.64
CA ALA A 59 4.13 -6.34 -4.42
C ALA A 59 3.76 -5.24 -3.42
N ILE A 60 4.51 -4.13 -3.41
CA ILE A 60 4.23 -2.96 -2.57
C ILE A 60 3.04 -2.19 -3.15
N TYR A 61 3.07 -1.92 -4.46
CA TYR A 61 2.01 -1.18 -5.14
C TYR A 61 0.68 -1.94 -5.11
N ASP A 62 0.66 -3.24 -5.38
CA ASP A 62 -0.54 -4.06 -5.33
C ASP A 62 -1.16 -4.09 -3.92
N ALA A 63 -0.32 -4.13 -2.88
CA ALA A 63 -0.78 -4.06 -1.49
C ALA A 63 -1.39 -2.69 -1.16
N LEU A 64 -0.75 -1.61 -1.61
CA LEU A 64 -1.25 -0.24 -1.46
C LEU A 64 -2.58 -0.05 -2.18
N VAL A 65 -2.68 -0.52 -3.43
CA VAL A 65 -3.92 -0.46 -4.23
C VAL A 65 -5.07 -1.17 -3.53
N ARG A 66 -4.86 -2.39 -3.03
CA ARG A 66 -5.92 -3.13 -2.32
C ARG A 66 -6.43 -2.43 -1.07
N MET A 67 -5.57 -1.66 -0.38
CA MET A 67 -5.96 -0.90 0.81
C MET A 67 -6.78 0.37 0.47
N ALA A 68 -6.80 0.78 -0.80
CA ALA A 68 -7.54 1.93 -1.33
C ALA A 68 -8.80 1.54 -2.13
N GLN A 69 -9.13 0.25 -2.22
CA GLN A 69 -10.32 -0.26 -2.90
C GLN A 69 -11.44 -0.55 -1.91
N ASP A 70 -12.57 0.15 -2.03
CA ASP A 70 -13.76 -0.02 -1.18
C ASP A 70 -14.43 -1.39 -1.34
N PHE A 71 -14.35 -1.98 -2.53
CA PHE A 71 -14.85 -3.33 -2.84
C PHE A 71 -13.93 -4.44 -2.32
N SER A 72 -12.66 -4.13 -1.98
CA SER A 72 -11.70 -5.09 -1.41
C SER A 72 -11.62 -5.01 0.12
N MET A 73 -11.96 -3.86 0.71
CA MET A 73 -11.78 -3.57 2.13
C MET A 73 -13.08 -3.06 2.75
N ARG A 74 -13.55 -3.69 3.84
CA ARG A 74 -14.73 -3.20 4.56
C ARG A 74 -14.56 -1.77 5.10
N LEU A 75 -13.33 -1.44 5.49
CA LEU A 75 -12.87 -0.12 5.90
C LEU A 75 -11.57 0.15 5.15
N MET A 76 -11.59 1.10 4.22
CA MET A 76 -10.37 1.49 3.51
C MET A 76 -9.37 2.09 4.49
N LEU A 77 -8.10 1.77 4.30
CA LEU A 77 -7.00 2.26 5.14
C LEU A 77 -6.14 3.31 4.42
N VAL A 78 -6.28 3.40 3.10
CA VAL A 78 -5.60 4.37 2.24
C VAL A 78 -6.68 5.11 1.48
N ASP A 79 -6.60 6.43 1.48
CA ASP A 79 -7.41 7.28 0.60
C ASP A 79 -6.63 7.50 -0.69
N GLY A 80 -7.27 7.28 -1.85
CA GLY A 80 -6.58 7.26 -3.13
C GLY A 80 -7.29 8.06 -4.20
N GLN A 81 -6.50 8.77 -5.00
CA GLN A 81 -6.95 9.52 -6.16
C GLN A 81 -6.42 8.93 -7.46
N GLY A 82 -7.34 8.56 -8.36
CA GLY A 82 -7.03 7.99 -9.68
C GLY A 82 -7.72 6.65 -9.91
N ASN A 83 -7.29 5.92 -10.95
CA ASN A 83 -7.83 4.60 -11.25
C ASN A 83 -7.10 3.51 -10.42
N PHE A 84 -7.78 3.01 -9.38
CA PHE A 84 -7.32 1.91 -8.53
C PHE A 84 -7.94 0.56 -8.91
N GLY A 85 -8.52 0.42 -10.10
CA GLY A 85 -9.16 -0.80 -10.59
C GLY A 85 -10.65 -0.88 -10.25
N SER A 86 -11.28 -1.98 -10.66
CA SER A 86 -12.74 -2.17 -10.57
C SER A 86 -13.10 -3.58 -10.08
N VAL A 87 -14.38 -3.79 -9.72
CA VAL A 87 -14.93 -5.10 -9.38
C VAL A 87 -14.91 -6.08 -10.57
N ASP A 88 -14.87 -5.56 -11.81
CA ASP A 88 -14.83 -6.33 -13.04
C ASP A 88 -13.44 -6.93 -13.31
N GLY A 89 -12.46 -6.63 -12.45
CA GLY A 89 -11.09 -7.12 -12.57
C GLY A 89 -10.17 -6.23 -13.39
N ASP A 90 -10.60 -5.00 -13.70
CA ASP A 90 -9.72 -4.03 -14.34
C ASP A 90 -8.52 -3.72 -13.42
N PRO A 91 -7.27 -3.80 -13.92
CA PRO A 91 -6.11 -3.50 -13.12
C PRO A 91 -6.06 -2.00 -12.78
N PRO A 92 -5.40 -1.62 -11.67
CA PRO A 92 -5.11 -0.23 -11.39
C PRO A 92 -4.25 0.38 -12.50
N ALA A 93 -4.34 1.70 -12.68
CA ALA A 93 -3.37 2.41 -13.48
C ALA A 93 -1.96 2.26 -12.88
N ALA A 94 -0.93 2.47 -13.69
CA ALA A 94 0.46 2.44 -13.19
C ALA A 94 0.68 3.48 -12.08
N MET A 95 1.54 3.16 -11.11
CA MET A 95 1.82 3.98 -9.90
C MET A 95 2.27 5.43 -10.16
N ARG A 96 2.65 5.78 -11.40
CA ARG A 96 2.96 7.15 -11.82
C ARG A 96 1.71 8.02 -12.03
N TYR A 97 0.54 7.40 -12.18
CA TYR A 97 -0.73 8.08 -12.44
C TYR A 97 -1.61 8.19 -11.20
N THR A 98 -1.49 7.29 -10.24
CA THR A 98 -2.26 7.27 -9.01
C THR A 98 -1.57 8.05 -7.89
N GLU A 99 -2.38 8.62 -7.00
CA GLU A 99 -1.93 9.36 -5.82
C GLU A 99 -2.64 8.83 -4.58
N VAL A 100 -1.96 8.89 -3.43
CA VAL A 100 -2.51 8.58 -2.10
C VAL A 100 -1.98 9.55 -1.06
#